data_AF-A0A2T7CVM0-F1
#
_entry.id   AF-A0A2T7CVM0-F1
#
_cell.length_a   1.000
_cell.length_b   1.000
_cell.length_c   1.000
_cell.angle_alpha   90.00
_cell.angle_beta   90.00
_cell.angle_gamma   90.00
#
_symmetry.space_group_name_H-M   'P 1'
#
loop_
_entity.id
_entity.type
_entity.pdbx_description
1 polymer ?
#
loop_
_entity_poly.entity_id
_entity_poly.type
_entity_poly.pdbx_seq_one_letter_code
_entity_poly.pdbx_strand_id
1 'polypeptide(L)'
;MPEALDYFRRIMSSFQLHSESVILKQLRNFRDPDEGIEDWWKRSLELLPQFQKRSVAAIQIYTAWNLWKGRNRRVFDQKLMQPLQVFELIEEEVSLRRVACSTPVVS
;
A
#
# COMPACT_ATOMS: atom_id res chain seq x y z
N MET A 1 18.17 -1.48 -6.21
CA MET A 1 17.25 -1.54 -7.36
C MET A 1 16.46 -0.24 -7.46
N PRO A 2 16.95 0.76 -8.22
CA PRO A 2 16.34 2.09 -8.31
C PRO A 2 14.94 2.10 -8.97
N GLU A 3 14.69 1.21 -9.94
CA GLU A 3 13.43 1.15 -10.69
C GLU A 3 12.23 0.70 -9.84
N ALA A 4 12.46 -0.14 -8.83
CA ALA A 4 11.40 -0.61 -7.94
C ALA A 4 10.91 0.52 -7.03
N LEU A 5 11.83 1.37 -6.55
CA LEU A 5 11.51 2.56 -5.77
C LEU A 5 10.83 3.63 -6.62
N ASP A 6 11.25 3.82 -7.88
CA ASP A 6 10.56 4.75 -8.81
C ASP A 6 9.14 4.30 -9.11
N TYR A 7 8.93 3.01 -9.37
CA TYR A 7 7.60 2.44 -9.61
C TYR A 7 6.71 2.52 -8.36
N PHE A 8 7.27 2.22 -7.19
CA PHE A 8 6.61 2.41 -5.90
C PHE A 8 6.21 3.88 -5.71
N ARG A 9 7.15 4.83 -5.89
CA ARG A 9 6.89 6.26 -5.79
C ARG A 9 5.80 6.73 -6.75
N ARG A 10 5.84 6.33 -8.03
CA ARG A 10 4.81 6.66 -9.03
C ARG A 10 3.42 6.17 -8.65
N ILE A 11 3.31 4.94 -8.14
CA ILE A 11 2.04 4.41 -7.70
C ILE A 11 1.57 5.15 -6.44
N MET A 12 2.45 5.39 -5.47
CA MET A 12 2.14 6.21 -4.29
C MET A 12 1.74 7.66 -4.65
N SER A 13 2.27 8.24 -5.72
CA SER A 13 1.80 9.53 -6.26
C SER A 13 0.41 9.43 -6.92
N SER A 14 0.03 8.28 -7.48
CA SER A 14 -1.34 8.08 -7.98
C SER A 14 -2.38 7.97 -6.86
N PHE A 15 -1.99 7.41 -5.70
CA PHE A 15 -2.77 7.45 -4.45
C PHE A 15 -3.05 8.90 -3.99
N GLN A 16 -2.15 9.85 -4.30
CA GLN A 16 -2.25 11.26 -3.92
C GLN A 16 -3.41 12.01 -4.60
N LEU A 17 -3.87 11.56 -5.78
CA LEU A 17 -4.88 12.24 -6.60
C LEU A 17 -6.32 11.74 -6.39
N HIS A 18 -6.50 10.49 -5.93
CA HIS A 18 -7.82 9.83 -5.97
C HIS A 18 -8.35 9.33 -4.61
N SER A 19 -7.60 9.46 -3.51
CA SER A 19 -8.04 8.95 -2.20
C SER A 19 -8.12 10.02 -1.11
N GLU A 20 -9.30 10.17 -0.51
CA GLU A 20 -9.49 11.00 0.68
C GLU A 20 -9.11 10.29 1.99
N SER A 21 -8.81 8.99 1.93
CA SER A 21 -8.54 8.13 3.09
C SER A 21 -7.35 8.63 3.89
N VAL A 22 -7.59 8.98 5.16
CA VAL A 22 -6.56 9.41 6.13
C VAL A 22 -5.42 8.39 6.21
N ILE A 23 -5.70 7.10 6.06
CA ILE A 23 -4.69 6.03 6.16
C ILE A 23 -3.77 6.00 4.94
N LEU A 24 -4.32 6.19 3.73
CA LEU A 24 -3.53 6.27 2.49
C LEU A 24 -2.77 7.59 2.40
N LYS A 25 -3.36 8.66 2.94
CA LYS A 25 -2.73 9.95 3.20
C LYS A 25 -1.55 9.86 4.18
N GLN A 26 -1.47 8.87 5.05
CA GLN A 26 -0.35 8.70 5.99
C GLN A 26 0.90 8.08 5.34
N LEU A 27 0.71 7.34 4.23
CA LEU A 27 1.80 6.78 3.43
C LEU A 27 2.55 7.85 2.59
N ARG A 28 2.12 9.12 2.67
CA ARG A 28 2.67 10.28 1.92
C ARG A 28 4.13 10.64 2.23
N ASN A 29 4.72 10.20 3.33
CA ASN A 29 6.01 10.72 3.79
C ASN A 29 7.19 9.80 3.42
N PHE A 30 7.50 9.67 2.12
CA PHE A 30 8.89 9.52 1.71
C PHE A 30 9.55 10.89 1.93
N ARG A 31 9.99 11.14 3.17
CA ARG A 31 10.54 12.44 3.59
C ARG A 31 11.95 12.65 3.06
N ASP A 32 12.62 11.56 2.73
CA ASP A 32 14.02 11.52 2.36
C ASP A 32 14.18 10.62 1.12
N PRO A 33 14.75 11.12 0.02
CA PRO A 33 15.00 10.32 -1.18
C PRO A 33 16.03 9.20 -0.97
N ASP A 34 16.85 9.28 0.10
CA ASP A 34 17.89 8.31 0.46
C ASP A 34 17.44 7.31 1.55
N GLU A 35 16.25 7.49 2.13
CA GLU A 35 15.70 6.57 3.13
C GLU A 35 15.37 5.21 2.48
N GLY A 36 15.91 4.15 3.07
CA GLY A 36 15.63 2.77 2.69
C GLY A 36 14.16 2.42 2.93
N ILE A 37 13.61 1.54 2.09
CA ILE A 37 12.20 1.12 2.22
C ILE A 37 11.89 0.50 3.58
N GLU A 38 12.86 -0.18 4.20
CA GLU A 38 12.74 -0.77 5.53
C GLU A 38 12.66 0.30 6.64
N ASP A 39 13.52 1.32 6.56
CA ASP A 39 13.54 2.42 7.53
C ASP A 39 12.26 3.24 7.44
N TRP A 40 11.81 3.54 6.22
CA TRP A 40 10.52 4.16 5.97
C TRP A 40 9.37 3.33 6.56
N TRP A 41 9.37 2.01 6.33
CA TRP A 41 8.34 1.11 6.82
C TRP A 41 8.25 1.16 8.35
N LYS A 42 9.39 1.02 9.05
CA LYS A 42 9.44 1.09 10.52
C LYS A 42 8.96 2.44 11.03
N ARG A 43 9.53 3.53 10.52
CA ARG A 43 9.20 4.90 10.93
C ARG A 43 7.73 5.24 10.70
N SER A 44 7.15 4.79 9.59
CA SER A 44 5.74 5.04 9.26
C SER A 44 4.77 4.43 10.27
N LEU A 45 5.17 3.36 10.96
CA LEU A 45 4.39 2.70 12.01
C LEU A 45 4.71 3.26 13.40
N GLU A 46 5.94 3.63 13.68
CA GLU A 46 6.38 4.16 14.98
C GLU A 46 5.61 5.41 15.40
N LEU A 47 5.32 6.31 14.44
CA LEU A 47 4.62 7.57 14.67
C LEU A 47 3.12 7.41 14.94
N LEU A 48 2.58 6.19 14.86
CA LEU A 48 1.15 5.94 15.01
C LEU A 48 0.76 5.54 16.44
N PRO A 49 -0.46 5.91 16.88
CA PRO A 49 -1.06 5.32 18.06
C PRO A 49 -1.14 3.79 17.93
N GLN A 50 -0.93 3.06 19.03
CA GLN A 50 -0.87 1.59 19.04
C GLN A 50 -2.09 0.94 18.39
N PHE A 51 -3.29 1.49 18.58
CA PHE A 51 -4.54 0.97 18.00
C PHE A 51 -4.60 1.10 16.46
N GLN A 52 -3.84 2.02 15.87
CA GLN A 52 -3.79 2.22 14.41
C GLN A 52 -2.69 1.40 13.73
N LYS A 53 -1.59 1.11 14.44
CA LYS A 53 -0.41 0.42 13.89
C LYS A 53 -0.77 -0.85 13.13
N ARG A 54 -1.64 -1.71 13.70
CA ARG A 54 -2.06 -2.97 13.06
C ARG A 54 -2.78 -2.75 11.72
N SER A 55 -3.67 -1.76 11.65
CA SER A 55 -4.45 -1.48 10.44
C SER A 55 -3.58 -0.86 9.35
N VAL A 56 -2.69 0.07 9.72
CA VAL A 56 -1.76 0.68 8.76
C VAL A 56 -0.73 -0.33 8.27
N ALA A 57 -0.16 -1.15 9.15
CA ALA A 57 0.77 -2.22 8.75
C ALA A 57 0.11 -3.19 7.76
N ALA A 58 -1.15 -3.55 7.98
CA ALA A 58 -1.87 -4.41 7.05
C ALA A 58 -2.01 -3.74 5.67
N ILE A 59 -2.39 -2.46 5.62
CA ILE A 59 -2.51 -1.73 4.35
C ILE A 59 -1.16 -1.66 3.62
N GLN A 60 -0.05 -1.43 4.34
CA GLN A 60 1.30 -1.49 3.76
C GLN A 60 1.61 -2.88 3.16
N ILE A 61 1.27 -3.96 3.88
CA ILE A 61 1.47 -5.34 3.41
C ILE A 61 0.67 -5.60 2.13
N TYR A 62 -0.64 -5.29 2.12
CA TYR A 62 -1.48 -5.48 0.93
C TYR A 62 -1.02 -4.62 -0.25
N THR A 63 -0.54 -3.41 0.01
CA THR A 63 0.05 -2.54 -1.01
C THR A 63 1.31 -3.17 -1.62
N ALA A 64 2.29 -3.54 -0.80
CA ALA A 64 3.53 -4.15 -1.25
C ALA A 64 3.29 -5.48 -2.01
N TRP A 65 2.35 -6.27 -1.52
CA TRP A 65 1.93 -7.52 -2.15
C TRP A 65 1.34 -7.31 -3.55
N ASN A 66 0.41 -6.36 -3.72
CA ASN A 66 -0.18 -6.08 -5.04
C ASN A 66 0.82 -5.49 -6.02
N LEU A 67 1.76 -4.67 -5.54
CA LEU A 67 2.85 -4.17 -6.36
C LEU A 67 3.73 -5.31 -6.88
N TRP A 68 4.09 -6.24 -6.00
CA TRP A 68 4.85 -7.43 -6.38
C TRP A 68 4.08 -8.29 -7.40
N LYS A 69 2.78 -8.54 -7.18
CA LYS A 69 1.91 -9.24 -8.14
C LYS A 69 1.85 -8.51 -9.50
N GLY A 70 1.73 -7.19 -9.50
CA GLY A 70 1.72 -6.37 -10.72
C GLY A 70 3.02 -6.52 -11.53
N ARG A 71 4.18 -6.50 -10.85
CA ARG A 71 5.47 -6.76 -11.48
C ARG A 71 5.55 -8.19 -12.03
N ASN A 72 5.10 -9.19 -11.28
CA ASN A 72 5.12 -10.58 -11.75
C ASN A 72 4.26 -10.78 -12.99
N ARG A 73 3.04 -10.23 -13.02
CA ARG A 73 2.19 -10.28 -14.22
C ARG A 73 2.86 -9.64 -15.43
N ARG A 74 3.56 -8.52 -15.23
CA ARG A 74 4.31 -7.86 -16.31
C ARG A 74 5.44 -8.75 -16.84
N VAL A 75 6.17 -9.44 -15.97
CA VAL A 75 7.35 -10.25 -16.33
C VAL A 75 6.95 -11.60 -16.92
N PHE A 76 6.05 -12.33 -16.24
CA PHE A 76 5.72 -13.72 -16.59
C PHE A 76 4.54 -13.81 -17.55
N ASP A 77 3.57 -12.91 -17.46
CA ASP A 77 2.34 -12.94 -18.27
C ASP A 77 2.34 -11.86 -19.36
N GLN A 78 3.40 -11.06 -19.48
CA GLN A 78 3.50 -9.87 -20.35
C GLN A 78 2.34 -8.87 -20.18
N LYS A 79 1.66 -8.91 -19.02
CA LYS A 79 0.48 -8.08 -18.75
C LYS A 79 0.87 -6.84 -17.97
N LEU A 80 0.92 -5.71 -18.66
CA LEU A 80 1.10 -4.40 -18.02
C LEU A 80 -0.22 -3.98 -17.35
N MET A 81 -0.13 -3.59 -16.08
CA MET A 81 -1.24 -2.97 -15.37
C MET A 81 -0.95 -1.48 -15.18
N GLN A 82 -1.96 -0.66 -15.44
CA GLN A 82 -1.89 0.76 -15.13
C GLN A 82 -1.88 0.96 -13.60
N PRO A 83 -1.24 2.02 -13.09
CA PRO A 83 -1.23 2.35 -11.66
C PRO A 83 -2.63 2.33 -11.02
N LEU A 84 -3.64 2.85 -11.72
CA LEU A 84 -5.02 2.86 -11.25
C LEU A 84 -5.59 1.45 -11.06
N GLN A 85 -5.30 0.52 -11.98
CA GLN A 85 -5.76 -0.87 -11.85
C GLN A 85 -5.09 -1.59 -10.68
N VAL A 86 -3.82 -1.26 -10.39
CA VAL A 86 -3.13 -1.81 -9.22
C VAL A 86 -3.72 -1.22 -7.93
N PHE A 87 -4.07 0.07 -7.95
CA PHE A 87 -4.76 0.73 -6.85
C PHE A 87 -6.13 0.10 -6.54
N GLU A 88 -6.95 -0.16 -7.57
CA GLU A 88 -8.26 -0.81 -7.42
C GLU A 88 -8.13 -2.19 -6.75
N LEU A 89 -7.15 -3.00 -7.15
CA LEU A 89 -6.88 -4.29 -6.51
C LEU A 89 -6.47 -4.16 -5.04
N ILE A 90 -5.72 -3.12 -4.69
CA ILE A 90 -5.33 -2.86 -3.29
C ILE A 90 -6.56 -2.49 -2.46
N GLU A 91 -7.42 -1.61 -2.98
CA GLU A 91 -8.67 -1.22 -2.32
C GLU A 91 -9.61 -2.42 -2.11
N GLU A 92 -9.73 -3.30 -3.10
CA GLU A 92 -10.50 -4.54 -2.98
C GLU A 92 -9.94 -5.45 -1.87
N GLU A 93 -8.63 -5.73 -1.86
CA GLU A 93 -8.03 -6.61 -0.84
C GLU A 93 -8.09 -6.02 0.57
N VAL A 94 -7.88 -4.71 0.71
CA VAL A 94 -8.04 -4.00 2.00
C VAL A 94 -9.49 -4.05 2.47
N SER A 95 -10.46 -3.91 1.57
CA SER A 95 -11.88 -4.01 1.87
C SER A 95 -12.27 -5.42 2.32
N LEU A 96 -11.80 -6.45 1.61
CA LEU A 96 -12.01 -7.86 1.99
C LEU A 96 -11.44 -8.14 3.38
N ARG A 97 -10.23 -7.67 3.67
CA ARG A 97 -9.61 -7.80 4.99
C ARG A 97 -10.46 -7.10 6.07
N ARG A 98 -10.96 -5.89 5.79
CA ARG A 98 -11.82 -5.16 6.73
C ARG A 98 -13.05 -5.99 7.09
N VAL A 99 -13.75 -6.56 6.09
CA VAL A 99 -14.92 -7.43 6.30
C VAL A 99 -14.55 -8.68 7.09
N ALA A 100 -13.47 -9.36 6.74
CA ALA A 100 -13.03 -10.58 7.43
C ALA A 100 -12.58 -10.35 8.89
N CYS A 101 -12.07 -9.16 9.20
CA CYS A 101 -11.61 -8.78 10.54
C CYS A 101 -12.68 -8.05 11.36
N SER A 102 -13.84 -7.73 10.78
CA SER A 102 -14.99 -7.27 11.53
C SER A 102 -15.44 -8.39 12.45
N THR A 103 -15.66 -8.11 13.74
CA THR A 103 -16.35 -9.06 14.63
C THR A 103 -17.70 -9.41 14.02
N PRO A 104 -18.03 -10.70 13.82
CA PRO A 104 -19.35 -11.07 13.34
C PRO A 104 -20.38 -10.56 14.35
N VAL A 105 -21.34 -9.75 13.88
CA VAL A 105 -22.55 -9.48 14.66
C VAL A 105 -23.37 -10.76 14.59
N VAL A 106 -23.20 -11.62 15.59
CA VAL A 106 -24.13 -12.73 15.80
C VAL A 106 -25.43 -12.08 16.25
N SER A 107 -26.39 -11.98 15.32
CA SER A 107 -27.79 -11.65 15.62
C SER A 107 -28.53 -12.88 16.09
#